data_AF-A0A7U6LA58-F1
#
_entry.id   AF-A0A7U6LA58-F1
#
_cell.length_a   1.000
_cell.length_b   1.000
_cell.length_c   1.000
_cell.angle_alpha   90.00
_cell.angle_beta   90.00
_cell.angle_gamma   90.00
#
_symmetry.space_group_name_H-M   'P 1'
#
loop_
_entity.id
_entity.type
_entity.pdbx_description
1 polymer ?
#
loop_
_entity_poly.entity_id
_entity_poly.type
_entity_poly.pdbx_seq_one_letter_code
_entity_poly.pdbx_strand_id
1 'polypeptide(L)'
;MSDKEIIEAETVKENGNNPLKVIQLDMEYLKENAEEYLTDDEKFMDLLYSISDRSGVEKLLKMRFLSGGAVPLRDILWRSGKTKEELANYKVKFRKYGDKPEEKKTEDNIVRELLMSDVLEGSFRGWENERCTMDLSKYQWIGIGNSIKGSFGNCRWVSNDGHYNLKIKKTGEIYLKMRWFFVSNGSGNGYYTFKIDADDTENFMNFLIDIIYEKNVKADNLKNYFEDIY
;
A
#
# COMPACT_ATOMS: atom_id res chain seq x y z
N MET A 1 47.62 12.81 -11.87
CA MET A 1 46.69 13.56 -11.00
C MET A 1 45.29 13.39 -11.58
N SER A 2 44.36 12.67 -10.96
CA SER A 2 44.41 11.88 -9.73
C SER A 2 43.76 10.52 -9.97
N ASP A 3 44.21 9.57 -9.18
CA ASP A 3 43.68 8.23 -9.03
C ASP A 3 42.18 8.27 -8.74
N LYS A 4 41.39 7.56 -9.56
CA LYS A 4 40.03 7.19 -9.19
C LYS A 4 40.15 5.96 -8.29
N GLU A 5 40.08 6.19 -6.99
CA GLU A 5 39.83 5.13 -6.01
C GLU A 5 38.55 4.40 -6.40
N ILE A 6 38.73 3.17 -6.86
CA ILE A 6 37.70 2.14 -6.91
C ILE A 6 37.45 1.76 -5.45
N ILE A 7 36.32 2.17 -4.88
CA ILE A 7 35.84 1.55 -3.65
C ILE A 7 35.12 0.27 -4.08
N GLU A 8 35.87 -0.83 -4.08
CA GLU A 8 35.32 -2.18 -4.12
C GLU A 8 34.42 -2.37 -2.88
N ALA A 9 33.10 -2.37 -3.07
CA ALA A 9 32.21 -3.15 -2.22
C ALA A 9 32.00 -4.51 -2.89
N GLU A 10 33.09 -5.28 -2.88
CA GLU A 10 33.12 -6.74 -2.84
C GLU A 10 32.41 -7.49 -4.00
N THR A 11 33.24 -7.90 -4.96
CA THR A 11 33.03 -8.87 -6.03
C THR A 11 31.99 -9.97 -5.73
N VAL A 12 31.04 -10.16 -6.67
CA VAL A 12 30.37 -11.45 -6.90
C VAL A 12 31.37 -12.31 -7.67
N LYS A 13 31.96 -13.31 -7.02
CA LYS A 13 32.69 -14.37 -7.70
C LYS A 13 31.70 -15.45 -8.10
N GLU A 14 31.71 -15.80 -9.38
CA GLU A 14 31.20 -17.07 -9.88
C GLU A 14 31.85 -18.21 -9.10
N ASN A 15 31.09 -18.87 -8.22
CA ASN A 15 31.18 -20.29 -7.91
C ASN A 15 30.10 -20.64 -6.88
N GLY A 16 29.45 -21.79 -7.08
CA GLY A 16 28.28 -22.23 -6.34
C GLY A 16 28.47 -22.21 -4.82
N ASN A 17 27.86 -21.22 -4.19
CA ASN A 17 27.25 -21.24 -2.85
C ASN A 17 26.68 -19.85 -2.65
N ASN A 18 25.36 -19.76 -2.62
CA ASN A 18 24.58 -18.54 -2.70
C ASN A 18 24.77 -17.68 -1.43
N PRO A 19 25.47 -16.54 -1.45
CA PRO A 19 25.43 -15.58 -0.37
C PRO A 19 24.61 -14.40 -0.90
N LEU A 20 23.32 -14.35 -0.56
CA LEU A 20 22.53 -13.13 -0.73
C LEU A 20 23.18 -12.04 0.11
N LYS A 21 24.15 -11.35 -0.49
CA LYS A 21 24.75 -10.12 0.00
C LYS A 21 23.62 -9.12 0.16
N VAL A 22 23.59 -8.52 1.34
CA VAL A 22 22.82 -7.33 1.66
C VAL A 22 22.90 -6.36 0.48
N ILE A 23 21.80 -6.19 -0.26
CA ILE A 23 21.79 -5.37 -1.48
C ILE A 23 21.70 -3.92 -1.03
N GLN A 24 22.83 -3.21 -1.00
CA GLN A 24 22.77 -1.77 -1.20
C GLN A 24 22.15 -1.55 -2.57
N LEU A 25 21.09 -0.76 -2.63
CA LEU A 25 20.31 -0.60 -3.85
C LEU A 25 21.18 0.03 -4.95
N ASP A 26 21.63 -0.77 -5.92
CA ASP A 26 22.33 -0.27 -7.10
C ASP A 26 21.31 0.41 -8.03
N MET A 27 21.32 1.74 -7.98
CA MET A 27 20.42 2.59 -8.73
C MET A 27 20.67 2.57 -10.24
N GLU A 28 21.87 2.23 -10.69
CA GLU A 28 22.17 2.11 -12.12
C GLU A 28 21.62 0.78 -12.65
N TYR A 29 21.89 -0.32 -11.95
CA TYR A 29 21.32 -1.62 -12.28
C TYR A 29 19.79 -1.61 -12.30
N LEU A 30 19.14 -1.00 -11.30
CA LEU A 30 17.68 -0.92 -11.27
C LEU A 30 17.08 -0.02 -12.35
N LYS A 31 17.81 0.98 -12.84
CA LYS A 31 17.33 1.77 -13.99
C LYS A 31 17.34 0.93 -15.27
N GLU A 32 18.37 0.11 -15.46
CA GLU A 32 18.50 -0.77 -16.62
C GLU A 32 17.51 -1.94 -16.59
N ASN A 33 17.12 -2.40 -15.40
CA ASN A 33 16.21 -3.54 -15.20
C ASN A 33 14.86 -3.11 -14.58
N ALA A 34 14.51 -1.83 -14.70
CA ALA A 34 13.34 -1.23 -14.05
C ALA A 34 12.03 -1.94 -14.41
N GLU A 35 11.89 -2.38 -15.66
CA GLU A 35 10.69 -3.07 -16.12
C GLU A 35 10.49 -4.39 -15.36
N GLU A 36 11.55 -5.17 -15.14
CA GLU A 36 11.46 -6.46 -14.45
C GLU A 36 11.01 -6.33 -13.00
N TYR A 37 11.56 -5.36 -12.27
CA TYR A 37 11.33 -5.21 -10.83
C TYR A 37 10.21 -4.23 -10.45
N LEU A 38 9.87 -3.28 -11.34
CA LEU A 38 8.86 -2.24 -11.06
C LEU A 38 7.52 -2.49 -11.75
N THR A 39 7.36 -3.58 -12.51
CA THR A 39 6.05 -3.99 -13.06
C THR A 39 5.50 -5.23 -12.38
N ASP A 40 6.34 -6.22 -12.09
CA ASP A 40 5.97 -7.44 -11.37
C ASP A 40 5.82 -7.16 -9.87
N ASP A 41 4.70 -7.57 -9.26
CA ASP A 41 4.40 -7.31 -7.84
C ASP A 41 5.22 -8.22 -6.91
N GLU A 42 5.47 -9.47 -7.29
CA GLU A 42 6.24 -10.42 -6.47
C GLU A 42 7.71 -10.00 -6.43
N LYS A 43 8.32 -9.75 -7.59
CA LYS A 43 9.71 -9.30 -7.68
C LYS A 43 9.93 -7.96 -6.99
N PHE A 44 8.97 -7.03 -7.12
CA PHE A 44 9.00 -5.77 -6.40
C PHE A 44 9.03 -5.98 -4.89
N MET A 45 8.10 -6.80 -4.37
CA MET A 45 8.01 -7.05 -2.93
C MET A 45 9.23 -7.79 -2.40
N ASP A 46 9.76 -8.75 -3.14
CA ASP A 46 10.97 -9.47 -2.73
C ASP A 46 12.20 -8.57 -2.71
N LEU A 47 12.36 -7.70 -3.71
CA LEU A 47 13.40 -6.68 -3.70
C LEU A 47 13.22 -5.70 -2.53
N LEU A 48 11.99 -5.21 -2.30
CA LEU A 48 11.68 -4.25 -1.24
C LEU A 48 12.06 -4.76 0.16
N TYR A 49 11.86 -6.06 0.41
CA TYR A 49 12.20 -6.71 1.68
C TYR A 49 13.64 -7.24 1.75
N SER A 50 14.45 -7.04 0.70
CA SER A 50 15.88 -7.37 0.68
C SER A 50 16.80 -6.16 0.97
N ILE A 51 16.22 -4.95 1.03
CA ILE A 51 16.98 -3.70 1.21
C ILE A 51 17.25 -3.47 2.69
N SER A 52 18.53 -3.31 3.04
CA SER A 52 18.95 -3.13 4.43
C SER A 52 18.96 -1.68 4.92
N ASP A 53 18.87 -0.68 4.03
CA ASP A 53 18.88 0.73 4.40
C ASP A 53 17.54 1.42 4.14
N ARG A 54 17.14 2.30 5.07
CA ARG A 54 15.88 3.04 5.00
C ARG A 54 15.76 3.88 3.72
N SER A 55 16.86 4.47 3.24
CA SER A 55 16.83 5.32 2.04
C SER A 55 16.62 4.51 0.76
N GLY A 56 17.14 3.28 0.70
CA GLY A 56 16.91 2.34 -0.38
C GLY A 56 15.43 1.97 -0.47
N VAL A 57 14.79 1.67 0.67
CA VAL A 57 13.34 1.40 0.76
C VAL A 57 12.54 2.59 0.22
N GLU A 58 12.88 3.80 0.66
CA GLU A 58 12.25 5.03 0.19
C GLU A 58 12.41 5.23 -1.32
N LYS A 59 13.63 5.06 -1.86
CA LYS A 59 13.93 5.21 -3.29
C LYS A 59 13.14 4.20 -4.12
N LEU A 60 13.10 2.94 -3.71
CA LEU A 60 12.40 1.90 -4.46
C LEU A 60 10.88 2.13 -4.47
N LEU A 61 10.29 2.53 -3.33
CA LEU A 61 8.88 2.91 -3.28
C LEU A 61 8.57 4.08 -4.23
N LYS A 62 9.40 5.12 -4.21
CA LYS A 62 9.26 6.27 -5.12
C LYS A 62 9.36 5.84 -6.58
N MET A 63 10.31 4.97 -6.93
CA MET A 63 10.45 4.43 -8.28
C MET A 63 9.21 3.66 -8.73
N ARG A 64 8.66 2.77 -7.88
CA ARG A 64 7.44 2.01 -8.17
C ARG A 64 6.25 2.94 -8.44
N PHE A 65 6.11 4.00 -7.65
CA PHE A 65 5.06 5.00 -7.91
C PHE A 65 5.28 5.74 -9.23
N LEU A 66 6.51 6.20 -9.50
CA LEU A 66 6.84 6.95 -10.71
C LEU A 66 6.75 6.13 -12.00
N SER A 67 6.97 4.81 -11.94
CA SER A 67 6.75 3.89 -13.07
C SER A 67 5.25 3.63 -13.34
N GLY A 68 4.35 4.09 -12.47
CA GLY A 68 2.91 3.81 -12.53
C GLY A 68 2.52 2.47 -11.92
N GLY A 69 3.47 1.76 -11.32
CA GLY A 69 3.24 0.54 -10.55
C GLY A 69 2.37 0.79 -9.33
N ALA A 70 1.63 -0.24 -8.92
CA ALA A 70 0.90 -0.20 -7.66
C ALA A 70 1.82 -0.57 -6.50
N VAL A 71 1.55 -0.01 -5.32
CA VAL A 71 2.15 -0.44 -4.05
C VAL A 71 1.07 -1.17 -3.24
N PRO A 72 1.19 -2.49 -3.00
CA PRO A 72 0.16 -3.28 -2.35
C PRO A 72 0.19 -3.07 -0.82
N LEU A 73 -0.55 -2.06 -0.36
CA LEU A 73 -0.51 -1.62 1.04
C LEU A 73 -0.80 -2.74 2.03
N ARG A 74 -1.82 -3.56 1.79
CA ARG A 74 -2.20 -4.61 2.73
C ARG A 74 -1.11 -5.67 2.83
N ASP A 75 -0.46 -6.01 1.73
CA ASP A 75 0.61 -7.01 1.71
C ASP A 75 1.85 -6.50 2.44
N ILE A 76 2.16 -5.21 2.33
CA ILE A 76 3.21 -4.57 3.14
C ILE A 76 2.88 -4.64 4.63
N LEU A 77 1.64 -4.30 5.02
CA LEU A 77 1.21 -4.42 6.42
C LEU A 77 1.33 -5.87 6.92
N TRP A 78 0.93 -6.84 6.10
CA TRP A 78 1.03 -8.26 6.43
C TRP A 78 2.49 -8.73 6.56
N ARG A 79 3.34 -8.45 5.57
CA ARG A 79 4.75 -8.86 5.56
C ARG A 79 5.58 -8.16 6.64
N SER A 80 5.21 -6.95 7.07
CA SER A 80 5.86 -6.28 8.21
C SER A 80 5.71 -7.05 9.53
N GLY A 81 4.69 -7.92 9.64
CA GLY A 81 4.42 -8.72 10.83
C GLY A 81 3.81 -7.93 11.99
N LYS A 82 3.32 -6.72 11.74
CA LYS A 82 2.61 -5.90 12.73
C LYS A 82 1.25 -6.51 13.05
N THR A 83 0.85 -6.48 14.33
CA THR A 83 -0.48 -6.93 14.74
C THR A 83 -1.55 -5.86 14.53
N LYS A 84 -2.81 -6.25 14.64
CA LYS A 84 -3.95 -5.33 14.58
C LYS A 84 -3.83 -4.23 15.65
N GLU A 85 -3.41 -4.61 16.85
CA GLU A 85 -3.27 -3.72 18.00
C GLU A 85 -2.14 -2.70 17.78
N GLU A 86 -1.01 -3.13 17.23
CA GLU A 86 0.10 -2.22 16.88
C GLU A 86 -0.33 -1.19 15.81
N LEU A 87 -1.20 -1.59 14.89
CA LEU A 87 -1.73 -0.73 13.82
C LEU A 87 -2.98 0.07 14.22
N ALA A 88 -3.58 -0.19 15.38
CA ALA A 88 -4.88 0.36 15.76
C ALA A 88 -4.88 1.89 15.92
N ASN A 89 -3.72 2.49 16.16
CA ASN A 89 -3.57 3.94 16.32
C ASN A 89 -3.01 4.63 15.07
N TYR A 90 -2.55 3.87 14.07
CA TYR A 90 -2.08 4.43 12.82
C TYR A 90 -3.26 4.69 11.90
N LYS A 91 -3.54 5.97 11.69
CA LYS A 91 -4.59 6.45 10.81
C LYS A 91 -4.03 7.41 9.79
N VAL A 92 -4.57 7.34 8.58
CA VAL A 92 -4.28 8.29 7.51
C VAL A 92 -5.56 9.03 7.15
N LYS A 93 -5.48 10.34 7.00
CA LYS A 93 -6.59 11.12 6.49
C LYS A 93 -6.68 10.96 4.98
N PHE A 94 -7.91 10.89 4.49
CA PHE A 94 -8.17 10.83 3.06
C PHE A 94 -9.48 11.55 2.73
N ARG A 95 -9.60 11.91 1.45
CA ARG A 95 -10.83 12.39 0.83
C ARG A 95 -11.35 11.34 -0.13
N LYS A 96 -12.67 11.17 -0.17
CA LYS A 96 -13.35 10.18 -1.00
C LYS A 96 -14.03 10.86 -2.19
N TYR A 97 -13.89 10.27 -3.37
CA TYR A 97 -14.53 10.74 -4.60
C TYR A 97 -15.28 9.58 -5.24
N GLY A 98 -16.54 9.80 -5.63
CA GLY A 98 -17.25 8.84 -6.47
C GLY A 98 -16.77 8.93 -7.91
N ASP A 99 -16.69 7.79 -8.60
CA ASP A 99 -16.17 7.75 -9.97
C ASP A 99 -17.21 8.18 -11.02
N LYS A 100 -18.49 8.30 -10.66
CA LYS A 100 -19.56 8.73 -11.57
C LYS A 100 -19.48 10.25 -11.84
N PRO A 101 -19.81 10.74 -13.05
CA PRO A 101 -19.72 12.16 -13.40
C PRO A 101 -20.45 13.12 -12.43
N GLU A 102 -21.61 12.70 -11.92
CA GLU A 102 -22.41 13.44 -10.94
C GLU A 102 -21.78 13.44 -9.54
N GLU A 103 -21.10 12.36 -9.16
CA GLU A 103 -20.38 12.23 -7.89
C GLU A 103 -19.02 12.94 -7.91
N LYS A 104 -18.40 13.08 -9.10
CA LYS A 104 -17.16 13.81 -9.33
C LYS A 104 -17.30 15.33 -9.13
N LYS A 105 -18.51 15.87 -9.26
CA LYS A 105 -18.80 17.31 -9.11
C LYS A 105 -18.95 17.74 -7.65
N THR A 106 -19.24 16.79 -6.77
CA THR A 106 -19.27 17.00 -5.33
C THR A 106 -18.00 16.38 -4.77
N GLU A 107 -16.91 17.15 -4.74
CA GLU A 107 -15.82 16.79 -3.83
C GLU A 107 -16.45 16.63 -2.45
N ASP A 108 -16.40 15.40 -1.92
CA ASP A 108 -16.79 15.18 -0.53
C ASP A 108 -15.66 15.86 0.26
N ASN A 109 -15.83 17.16 0.57
CA ASN A 109 -14.91 17.98 1.38
C ASN A 109 -14.74 17.42 2.80
N ILE A 110 -15.40 16.30 3.09
CA ILE A 110 -15.31 15.56 4.32
C ILE A 110 -14.02 14.73 4.30
N VAL A 111 -13.07 15.17 5.10
CA VAL A 111 -11.89 14.39 5.46
C VAL A 111 -12.32 13.22 6.34
N ARG A 112 -11.87 12.02 6.00
CA ARG A 112 -12.12 10.77 6.72
C ARG A 112 -10.80 10.20 7.20
N GLU A 113 -10.87 9.29 8.17
CA GLU A 113 -9.72 8.58 8.71
C GLU A 113 -9.79 7.10 8.32
N LEU A 114 -8.70 6.57 7.77
CA LEU A 114 -8.54 5.15 7.44
C LEU A 114 -7.51 4.57 8.40
N LEU A 115 -7.93 3.56 9.16
CA LEU A 115 -7.05 2.85 10.09
C LEU A 115 -6.22 1.80 9.34
N MET A 116 -4.94 1.66 9.70
CA MET A 116 -4.09 0.62 9.09
C MET A 116 -4.49 -0.78 9.56
N SER A 117 -5.04 -0.91 10.77
CA SER A 117 -5.62 -2.16 11.28
C SER A 117 -6.77 -2.66 10.40
N ASP A 118 -7.63 -1.75 9.96
CA ASP A 118 -8.75 -2.00 9.05
C ASP A 118 -8.27 -2.45 7.66
N VAL A 119 -7.20 -1.82 7.15
CA VAL A 119 -6.57 -2.22 5.88
C VAL A 119 -5.99 -3.64 5.99
N LEU A 120 -5.30 -3.95 7.09
CA LEU A 120 -4.75 -5.29 7.36
C LEU A 120 -5.85 -6.36 7.35
N GLU A 121 -6.99 -6.09 7.99
CA GLU A 121 -8.16 -6.99 8.00
C GLU A 121 -8.81 -7.16 6.62
N GLY A 122 -8.51 -6.27 5.69
CA GLY A 122 -8.97 -6.35 4.31
C GLY A 122 -10.36 -5.78 4.08
N SER A 123 -11.01 -5.22 5.10
CA SER A 123 -12.27 -4.47 4.95
C SER A 123 -12.52 -3.58 6.17
N PHE A 124 -13.25 -2.48 5.97
CA PHE A 124 -13.74 -1.66 7.08
C PHE A 124 -15.16 -1.18 6.87
N ARG A 125 -15.82 -0.80 7.98
CA ARG A 125 -17.21 -0.34 7.96
C ARG A 125 -17.30 1.07 7.39
N GLY A 126 -18.37 1.37 6.65
CA GLY A 126 -18.64 2.73 6.18
C GLY A 126 -19.04 3.70 7.30
N TRP A 127 -19.11 4.99 7.00
CA TRP A 127 -19.45 6.02 8.00
C TRP A 127 -20.98 6.21 8.15
N GLU A 128 -21.42 6.70 9.30
CA GLU A 128 -22.86 6.82 9.62
C GLU A 128 -23.62 7.82 8.75
N ASN A 129 -22.95 8.93 8.41
CA ASN A 129 -23.48 9.97 7.53
C ASN A 129 -23.42 9.58 6.06
N GLU A 130 -22.81 8.45 5.70
CA GLU A 130 -22.93 7.91 4.36
C GLU A 130 -24.27 7.20 4.18
N ARG A 131 -24.81 7.34 2.97
CA ARG A 131 -25.91 6.53 2.47
C ARG A 131 -25.42 5.85 1.24
N CYS A 132 -25.68 4.56 1.14
CA CYS A 132 -25.43 3.87 -0.10
C CYS A 132 -26.71 3.80 -0.94
N THR A 133 -26.58 4.22 -2.19
CA THR A 133 -27.39 3.71 -3.28
C THR A 133 -27.45 2.17 -3.21
N MET A 134 -28.55 1.42 -3.24
CA MET A 134 -28.50 0.04 -3.73
C MET A 134 -29.33 -0.05 -5.02
N ASP A 135 -28.70 -0.48 -6.11
CA ASP A 135 -29.38 -0.74 -7.38
C ASP A 135 -30.03 -2.13 -7.31
N LEU A 136 -30.98 -2.25 -6.39
CA LEU A 136 -31.74 -3.46 -6.16
C LEU A 136 -33.20 -3.13 -6.44
N SER A 137 -33.60 -3.31 -7.70
CA SER A 137 -35.01 -3.27 -8.14
C SER A 137 -35.94 -4.24 -7.38
N LYS A 138 -35.38 -5.14 -6.56
CA LYS A 138 -36.09 -6.22 -5.85
C LYS A 138 -36.29 -6.02 -4.35
N TYR A 139 -35.81 -4.93 -3.73
CA TYR A 139 -35.90 -4.76 -2.27
C TYR A 139 -36.52 -3.42 -1.87
N GLN A 140 -37.85 -3.37 -1.80
CA GLN A 140 -38.64 -2.20 -1.34
C GLN A 140 -38.49 -1.88 0.17
N TRP A 141 -37.82 -2.74 0.94
CA TRP A 141 -37.77 -2.65 2.42
C TRP A 141 -36.56 -1.88 2.96
N ILE A 142 -35.74 -1.30 2.09
CA ILE A 142 -34.44 -0.77 2.45
C ILE A 142 -34.49 0.75 2.50
N GLY A 143 -34.92 1.29 3.65
CA GLY A 143 -34.79 2.71 4.00
C GLY A 143 -35.38 3.72 3.00
N ILE A 144 -34.93 4.98 3.11
CA ILE A 144 -35.32 6.08 2.21
C ILE A 144 -34.72 5.81 0.84
N GLY A 145 -35.55 5.50 -0.16
CA GLY A 145 -35.13 5.43 -1.58
C GLY A 145 -34.15 4.30 -1.91
N ASN A 146 -34.30 3.11 -1.32
CA ASN A 146 -33.41 1.95 -1.49
C ASN A 146 -31.97 2.19 -0.99
N SER A 147 -31.82 2.94 0.10
CA SER A 147 -30.52 3.27 0.68
C SER A 147 -30.30 2.76 2.10
N ILE A 148 -29.08 2.32 2.41
CA ILE A 148 -28.64 1.87 3.74
C ILE A 148 -27.60 2.85 4.30
N LYS A 149 -27.59 3.01 5.63
CA LYS A 149 -26.52 3.76 6.31
C LYS A 149 -25.16 3.06 6.07
N GLY A 150 -24.11 3.81 5.74
CA GLY A 150 -22.76 3.23 5.58
C GLY A 150 -22.25 2.49 6.81
N SER A 151 -22.71 2.89 8.01
CA SER A 151 -22.39 2.24 9.29
C SER A 151 -23.21 0.99 9.62
N PHE A 152 -24.10 0.55 8.73
CA PHE A 152 -24.88 -0.67 8.95
C PHE A 152 -23.98 -1.91 8.92
N GLY A 153 -24.26 -2.92 9.74
CA GLY A 153 -23.30 -4.00 10.05
C GLY A 153 -22.75 -4.78 8.86
N ASN A 154 -23.51 -4.86 7.76
CA ASN A 154 -23.14 -5.57 6.54
C ASN A 154 -22.54 -4.66 5.45
N CYS A 155 -22.39 -3.35 5.70
CA CYS A 155 -21.83 -2.38 4.76
C CYS A 155 -20.33 -2.24 4.99
N ARG A 156 -19.53 -2.54 3.97
CA ARG A 156 -18.06 -2.50 4.06
C ARG A 156 -17.42 -1.86 2.84
N TRP A 157 -16.28 -1.22 3.06
CA TRP A 157 -15.33 -0.82 2.04
C TRP A 157 -14.29 -1.93 1.85
N VAL A 158 -14.02 -2.29 0.61
CA VAL A 158 -13.05 -3.34 0.23
C VAL A 158 -12.23 -2.91 -0.98
N SER A 159 -10.98 -3.37 -1.08
CA SER A 159 -10.26 -3.37 -2.36
C SER A 159 -10.82 -4.48 -3.26
N ASN A 160 -10.84 -4.28 -4.58
CA ASN A 160 -11.37 -5.29 -5.51
C ASN A 160 -10.58 -6.59 -5.53
N ASP A 161 -9.26 -6.45 -5.42
CA ASP A 161 -8.27 -7.52 -5.45
C ASP A 161 -7.80 -7.91 -4.05
N GLY A 162 -8.28 -7.21 -3.01
CA GLY A 162 -7.88 -7.43 -1.63
C GLY A 162 -6.52 -6.87 -1.23
N HIS A 163 -5.74 -6.26 -2.15
CA HIS A 163 -4.35 -5.83 -1.91
C HIS A 163 -4.21 -4.34 -1.51
N TYR A 164 -5.26 -3.54 -1.69
CA TYR A 164 -5.27 -2.11 -1.36
C TYR A 164 -4.18 -1.34 -2.14
N ASN A 165 -4.18 -1.56 -3.45
CA ASN A 165 -3.18 -1.02 -4.37
C ASN A 165 -3.15 0.52 -4.39
N LEU A 166 -2.13 1.09 -3.75
CA LEU A 166 -1.82 2.51 -3.77
C LEU A 166 -1.22 2.88 -5.12
N LYS A 167 -1.63 4.04 -5.65
CA LYS A 167 -1.11 4.64 -6.88
C LYS A 167 -0.89 6.12 -6.68
N ILE A 168 -0.02 6.71 -7.48
CA ILE A 168 0.21 8.16 -7.48
C ILE A 168 -0.36 8.78 -8.75
N LYS A 169 -0.97 9.97 -8.64
CA LYS A 169 -1.29 10.81 -9.80
C LYS A 169 -0.07 11.62 -10.22
N LYS A 170 -0.09 12.17 -11.43
CA LYS A 170 0.93 13.14 -11.90
C LYS A 170 1.09 14.35 -10.98
N THR A 171 0.06 14.69 -10.20
CA THR A 171 0.03 15.75 -9.20
C THR A 171 0.77 15.40 -7.90
N GLY A 172 1.31 14.17 -7.77
CA GLY A 172 1.96 13.68 -6.53
C GLY A 172 0.98 13.11 -5.51
N GLU A 173 -0.31 13.10 -5.83
CA GLU A 173 -1.37 12.68 -4.90
C GLU A 173 -1.50 11.16 -4.87
N ILE A 174 -1.32 10.57 -3.70
CA ILE A 174 -1.50 9.13 -3.49
C ILE A 174 -2.98 8.82 -3.34
N TYR A 175 -3.43 7.76 -4.00
CA TYR A 175 -4.80 7.28 -3.91
C TYR A 175 -4.87 5.76 -4.00
N LEU A 176 -6.00 5.21 -3.58
CA LEU A 176 -6.36 3.82 -3.79
C LEU A 176 -7.83 3.73 -4.23
N LYS A 177 -8.16 2.67 -4.97
CA LYS A 177 -9.53 2.44 -5.47
C LYS A 177 -10.24 1.48 -4.55
N MET A 178 -11.39 1.90 -4.06
CA MET A 178 -12.23 1.11 -3.17
C MET A 178 -13.57 0.83 -3.81
N ARG A 179 -14.11 -0.33 -3.47
CA ARG A 179 -15.49 -0.67 -3.75
C ARG A 179 -16.26 -0.70 -2.45
N TRP A 180 -17.46 -0.17 -2.51
CA TRP A 180 -18.40 -0.30 -1.42
C TRP A 180 -19.24 -1.57 -1.63
N PHE A 181 -19.38 -2.39 -0.58
CA PHE A 181 -19.94 -3.74 -0.63
C PHE A 181 -20.97 -3.97 0.47
N PHE A 182 -22.10 -4.59 0.12
CA PHE A 182 -23.07 -5.11 1.08
C PHE A 182 -23.00 -6.62 1.15
N VAL A 183 -22.53 -7.14 2.30
CA VAL A 183 -22.08 -8.53 2.45
C VAL A 183 -23.15 -9.57 2.15
N SER A 184 -24.42 -9.32 2.43
CA SER A 184 -25.43 -10.38 2.32
C SER A 184 -25.70 -10.84 0.88
N ASN A 185 -25.43 -10.00 -0.12
CA ASN A 185 -25.93 -10.24 -1.49
C ASN A 185 -24.86 -10.10 -2.59
N GLY A 186 -23.59 -9.87 -2.25
CA GLY A 186 -22.55 -9.65 -3.27
C GLY A 186 -22.70 -8.34 -4.06
N SER A 187 -23.69 -7.52 -3.72
CA SER A 187 -24.06 -6.30 -4.41
C SER A 187 -23.28 -5.12 -3.83
N GLY A 188 -22.56 -4.40 -4.68
CA GLY A 188 -21.78 -3.22 -4.32
C GLY A 188 -21.98 -2.12 -5.35
N ASN A 189 -22.15 -0.88 -4.90
CA ASN A 189 -22.72 0.19 -5.73
C ASN A 189 -21.72 1.27 -6.16
N GLY A 190 -20.66 0.83 -6.84
CA GLY A 190 -19.74 1.72 -7.54
C GLY A 190 -18.31 1.70 -6.99
N TYR A 191 -17.43 2.30 -7.79
CA TYR A 191 -16.02 2.48 -7.49
C TYR A 191 -15.78 3.90 -6.97
N TYR A 192 -14.94 3.97 -5.95
CA TYR A 192 -14.60 5.20 -5.29
C TYR A 192 -13.10 5.36 -5.23
N THR A 193 -12.63 6.59 -5.35
CA THR A 193 -11.24 6.96 -5.18
C THR A 193 -11.04 7.49 -3.78
N PHE A 194 -10.15 6.87 -3.02
CA PHE A 194 -9.71 7.32 -1.71
C PHE A 194 -8.36 7.97 -1.91
N LYS A 195 -8.31 9.30 -1.82
CA LYS A 195 -7.08 10.10 -2.00
C LYS A 195 -6.56 10.49 -0.63
N ILE A 196 -5.32 10.14 -0.34
CA ILE A 196 -4.66 10.55 0.90
C ILE A 196 -4.58 12.09 0.95
N ASP A 197 -4.81 12.66 2.12
CA ASP A 197 -4.70 14.10 2.32
C ASP A 197 -3.27 14.56 2.03
N ALA A 198 -3.10 15.74 1.42
CA ALA A 198 -1.79 16.25 1.06
C ALA A 198 -0.93 16.44 2.33
N ASP A 199 -1.54 16.95 3.39
CA ASP A 199 -0.90 17.19 4.69
C ASP A 199 -0.48 15.88 5.40
N ASP A 200 -1.11 14.75 5.05
CA ASP A 200 -0.83 13.44 5.64
C ASP A 200 0.09 12.58 4.75
N THR A 201 0.31 12.96 3.49
CA THR A 201 1.02 12.13 2.50
C THR A 201 2.45 11.80 2.92
N GLU A 202 3.20 12.80 3.41
CA GLU A 202 4.58 12.60 3.85
C GLU A 202 4.65 11.69 5.09
N ASN A 203 3.81 11.95 6.09
CA ASN A 203 3.74 11.14 7.31
C ASN A 203 3.35 9.69 6.98
N PHE A 204 2.40 9.50 6.06
CA PHE A 204 1.99 8.18 5.61
C PHE A 204 3.13 7.44 4.89
N MET A 205 3.87 8.12 4.01
CA MET A 205 5.01 7.52 3.32
C MET A 205 6.13 7.15 4.30
N ASN A 206 6.44 8.02 5.26
CA ASN A 206 7.41 7.72 6.31
C ASN A 206 7.00 6.50 7.14
N PHE A 207 5.72 6.41 7.51
CA PHE A 207 5.19 5.24 8.19
C PHE A 207 5.43 3.95 7.38
N LEU A 208 5.12 3.93 6.08
CA LEU A 208 5.37 2.75 5.23
C LEU A 208 6.84 2.38 5.18
N ILE A 209 7.71 3.37 4.98
CA ILE A 209 9.17 3.17 4.93
C ILE A 209 9.65 2.56 6.24
N ASP A 210 9.19 3.08 7.38
CA ASP A 210 9.65 2.66 8.70
C ASP A 210 9.23 1.22 9.02
N ILE A 211 7.98 0.82 8.72
CA ILE A 211 7.53 -0.55 9.00
C ILE A 211 8.22 -1.61 8.11
N ILE A 212 8.58 -1.24 6.87
CA ILE A 212 9.34 -2.11 5.97
C ILE A 212 10.77 -2.22 6.47
N TYR A 213 11.42 -1.08 6.72
CA TYR A 213 12.80 -1.02 7.19
C TYR A 213 12.99 -1.77 8.51
N GLU A 214 12.09 -1.58 9.49
CA GLU A 214 12.13 -2.29 10.77
C GLU A 214 12.08 -3.82 10.57
N LYS A 215 11.26 -4.29 9.62
CA LYS A 215 11.16 -5.71 9.29
C LYS A 215 12.45 -6.22 8.63
N ASN A 216 13.02 -5.47 7.69
CA ASN A 216 14.25 -5.85 6.99
C ASN A 216 15.42 -5.97 7.96
N VAL A 217 15.62 -4.96 8.83
CA VAL A 217 16.67 -4.97 9.87
C VAL A 217 16.52 -6.18 10.81
N LYS A 218 15.30 -6.51 11.23
CA LYS A 218 15.06 -7.69 12.07
C LYS A 218 15.42 -9.00 11.35
N ALA A 219 15.12 -9.10 10.06
CA ALA A 219 15.44 -10.28 9.26
C ALA A 219 16.96 -10.42 9.06
N ASP A 220 17.65 -9.31 8.75
CA ASP A 220 19.11 -9.27 8.59
C ASP A 220 19.82 -9.63 9.90
N ASN A 221 19.39 -9.05 11.03
CA ASN A 221 19.95 -9.38 12.33
C ASN A 221 19.78 -10.87 12.69
N LEU A 222 18.61 -11.45 12.36
CA LEU A 222 18.37 -12.87 12.59
C LEU A 222 19.26 -13.74 11.70
N LYS A 223 19.46 -13.35 10.43
CA LYS A 223 20.35 -14.06 9.52
C LYS A 223 21.79 -14.03 10.03
N ASN A 224 22.30 -12.84 10.38
CA ASN A 224 23.66 -12.65 10.91
C ASN A 224 23.87 -13.44 12.21
N TYR A 225 22.84 -13.56 13.07
CA TYR A 225 22.91 -14.37 14.29
C TYR A 225 23.23 -15.86 14.02
N PHE A 226 22.83 -16.38 12.86
CA PHE A 226 23.10 -17.76 12.45
C PHE A 226 24.29 -17.89 11.49
N GLU A 227 24.99 -16.82 11.10
CA GLU A 227 26.12 -16.91 10.18
C GLU A 227 27.29 -17.70 10.78
N ASP A 228 27.47 -17.68 12.10
CA ASP A 228 28.55 -18.41 12.79
C ASP A 228 28.37 -19.95 12.80
N ILE A 229 27.25 -20.47 12.29
CA ILE A 229 26.95 -21.92 12.23
C ILE A 229 26.80 -22.47 10.80
N TYR A 230 27.04 -21.64 9.77
CA TYR A 230 27.07 -22.02 8.35
C TYR A 230 28.49 -21.95 7.79
#